data_AF-A0A3D2BVJ7-F1
#
_entry.id   AF-A0A3D2BVJ7-F1
#
_cell.length_a   1.000
_cell.length_b   1.000
_cell.length_c   1.000
_cell.angle_alpha   90.00
_cell.angle_beta   90.00
_cell.angle_gamma   90.00
#
_symmetry.space_group_name_H-M   'P 1'
#
loop_
_entity.id
_entity.type
_entity.pdbx_description
1 polymer ?
#
loop_
_entity_poly.entity_id
_entity_poly.type
_entity_poly.pdbx_seq_one_letter_code
_entity_poly.pdbx_strand_id
1 'polypeptide(L)'
;SGAATFARELDMRYTGQGYELRVPLDGIGGADGLDDAALAEARDRFDGIHARIHGHAAEEKPAEVVSYRVRARVAVPKYEPNAEANVAETPAPEEARKGSRDVWFTSDASTETAIWDRNTLPAGSILSGPAIIEQLDSTIIVPDRWIANVDGYMNFILTREA
;
A
#
# COMPACT_ATOMS: atom_id res chain seq x y z
N SER A 1 4.16 25.64 9.12
CA SER A 1 4.84 24.35 8.92
C SER A 1 4.54 23.47 10.11
N GLY A 2 4.20 22.19 9.90
CA GLY A 2 4.03 21.27 11.03
C GLY A 2 5.34 21.08 11.79
N ALA A 3 5.28 20.90 13.10
CA ALA A 3 6.48 20.57 13.89
C ALA A 3 7.13 19.28 13.37
N ALA A 4 8.46 19.25 13.29
CA ALA A 4 9.18 18.04 12.94
C ALA A 4 9.07 17.01 14.07
N THR A 5 8.77 15.76 13.73
CA THR A 5 8.91 14.62 14.64
C THR A 5 10.19 13.87 14.30
N PHE A 6 10.92 13.44 15.33
CA PHE A 6 12.20 12.75 15.16
C PHE A 6 12.10 11.32 15.65
N ALA A 7 12.50 10.37 14.81
CA ALA A 7 12.71 8.99 15.21
C ALA A 7 14.22 8.72 15.30
N ARG A 8 14.66 8.06 16.36
CA ARG A 8 16.06 7.73 16.64
C ARG A 8 16.20 6.21 16.64
N GLU A 9 17.25 5.69 16.01
CA GLU A 9 17.44 4.25 15.84
C GLU A 9 18.93 3.89 15.93
N LEU A 10 19.26 2.70 16.45
CA LEU A 10 20.58 2.10 16.33
C LEU A 10 20.55 1.00 15.28
N ASP A 11 21.60 0.88 14.48
CA ASP A 11 21.87 -0.37 13.78
C ASP A 11 22.84 -1.18 14.65
N MET A 12 22.43 -2.39 15.02
CA MET A 12 23.15 -3.26 15.96
C MET A 12 23.36 -4.65 15.36
N ARG A 13 24.43 -5.33 15.79
CA ARG A 13 24.72 -6.71 15.42
C ARG A 13 25.44 -7.44 16.54
N TYR A 14 25.38 -8.77 16.60
CA TYR A 14 26.31 -9.52 17.44
C TYR A 14 27.73 -9.43 16.87
N THR A 15 28.75 -9.50 17.71
CA THR A 15 30.14 -9.60 17.24
C THR A 15 30.30 -10.83 16.33
N GLY A 16 30.91 -10.61 15.17
CA GLY A 16 31.11 -11.63 14.13
C GLY A 16 29.90 -11.87 13.21
N GLN A 17 28.76 -11.22 13.46
CA GLN A 17 27.60 -11.26 12.58
C GLN A 17 27.82 -10.39 11.33
N GLY A 18 27.43 -10.90 10.16
CA GLY A 18 27.62 -10.22 8.87
C GLY A 18 26.53 -9.22 8.48
N TYR A 19 25.53 -9.00 9.33
CA TYR A 19 24.40 -8.10 9.06
C TYR A 19 23.95 -7.39 10.33
N GLU A 20 23.28 -6.26 10.15
CA GLU A 20 22.74 -5.41 11.21
C GLU A 20 21.22 -5.55 11.31
N LEU A 21 20.68 -5.35 12.52
CA LEU A 21 19.27 -5.14 12.77
C LEU A 21 19.05 -3.73 13.29
N ARG A 22 17.94 -3.12 12.84
CA ARG A 22 17.56 -1.77 13.25
C ARG A 22 16.74 -1.82 14.54
N VAL A 23 17.20 -1.07 15.53
CA VAL A 23 16.64 -1.00 16.88
C VAL A 23 16.08 0.40 17.10
N PRO A 24 14.75 0.57 17.12
CA PRO A 24 14.13 1.85 17.44
C PRO A 24 14.40 2.25 18.88
N LEU A 25 14.69 3.53 19.12
CA LEU A 25 14.92 4.11 20.45
C LEU A 25 13.68 4.84 21.00
N ASP A 26 12.49 4.52 20.51
CA ASP A 26 11.24 5.05 21.06
C ASP A 26 11.12 4.66 22.55
N GLY A 27 11.00 5.67 23.42
CA GLY A 27 11.00 5.47 24.88
C GLY A 27 12.37 5.18 25.51
N ILE A 28 13.45 5.10 24.72
CA ILE A 28 14.82 4.86 25.20
C ILE A 28 15.62 6.16 25.18
N GLY A 29 16.33 6.42 26.29
CA GLY A 29 17.17 7.60 26.47
C GLY A 29 16.40 8.88 26.77
N GLY A 30 17.13 9.91 27.17
CA GLY A 30 16.59 11.17 27.65
C GLY A 30 17.07 12.39 26.87
N ALA A 31 16.84 13.57 27.46
CA ALA A 31 17.38 14.84 26.96
C ALA A 31 18.92 14.85 26.96
N ASP A 32 19.53 14.13 27.91
CA ASP A 32 20.97 14.02 28.08
C ASP A 32 21.61 12.92 27.21
N GLY A 33 20.83 12.26 26.35
CA GLY A 33 21.30 11.23 25.42
C GLY A 33 21.02 9.79 25.88
N LEU A 34 21.92 8.88 25.50
CA LEU A 34 21.87 7.46 25.87
C LEU A 34 22.84 7.22 27.02
N ASP A 35 22.31 6.90 28.19
CA ASP A 35 23.08 6.42 29.33
C ASP A 35 23.19 4.88 29.32
N ASP A 36 23.86 4.32 30.33
CA ASP A 36 24.07 2.88 30.42
C ASP A 36 22.76 2.09 30.52
N ALA A 37 21.75 2.63 31.20
CA ALA A 37 20.43 2.01 31.30
C ALA A 37 19.71 2.00 29.94
N ALA A 38 19.79 3.10 29.19
CA ALA A 38 19.24 3.20 27.84
C ALA A 38 19.94 2.25 26.85
N LEU A 39 21.27 2.07 26.97
CA LEU A 39 22.01 1.12 26.16
C LEU A 39 21.66 -0.33 26.51
N ALA A 40 21.43 -0.64 27.78
CA ALA A 40 20.92 -1.94 28.21
C ALA A 40 19.51 -2.21 27.66
N GLU A 41 18.60 -1.23 27.72
CA GLU A 41 17.27 -1.40 27.14
C GLU A 41 17.32 -1.54 25.61
N ALA A 42 18.20 -0.78 24.93
CA ALA A 42 18.41 -0.93 23.49
C ALA A 42 18.96 -2.32 23.15
N ARG A 43 19.79 -2.88 24.03
CA ARG A 43 20.31 -4.24 23.89
C ARG A 43 19.21 -5.30 24.04
N ASP A 44 18.37 -5.20 25.06
CA ASP A 44 17.24 -6.12 25.24
C ASP A 44 16.29 -6.06 24.04
N ARG A 45 16.06 -4.83 23.52
CA ARG A 45 15.25 -4.61 22.33
C ARG A 45 15.87 -5.22 21.07
N PHE A 46 17.19 -5.12 20.92
CA PHE A 46 17.92 -5.80 19.84
C PHE A 46 17.73 -7.31 19.90
N ASP A 47 17.89 -7.91 21.09
CA ASP A 47 17.72 -9.35 21.28
C ASP A 47 16.29 -9.80 20.96
N GLY A 48 15.28 -9.05 21.42
CA GLY A 48 13.88 -9.31 21.07
C GLY A 48 13.60 -9.23 19.56
N ILE A 49 14.20 -8.26 18.86
CA ILE A 49 14.08 -8.14 17.40
C ILE A 49 14.76 -9.32 16.71
N HIS A 50 15.96 -9.72 17.16
CA HIS A 50 16.68 -10.86 16.61
C HIS A 50 15.87 -12.16 16.80
N ALA A 51 15.31 -12.39 18.00
CA ALA A 51 14.44 -13.52 18.28
C ALA A 51 13.19 -13.54 17.39
N ARG A 52 12.55 -12.39 17.17
CA ARG A 52 11.37 -12.29 16.29
C ARG A 52 11.69 -12.64 14.83
N ILE A 53 12.85 -12.22 14.33
CA ILE A 53 13.23 -12.40 12.92
C ILE A 53 13.85 -13.79 12.66
N HIS A 54 14.66 -14.29 13.61
CA HIS A 54 15.49 -15.50 13.42
C HIS A 54 15.11 -16.67 14.34
N GLY A 55 14.09 -16.51 15.19
CA GLY A 55 13.60 -17.54 16.10
C GLY A 55 14.47 -17.79 17.34
N HIS A 56 15.56 -17.02 17.52
CA HIS A 56 16.45 -17.11 18.68
C HIS A 56 17.19 -15.78 18.88
N ALA A 57 17.75 -15.54 20.07
CA ALA A 57 18.68 -14.46 20.37
C ALA A 57 19.96 -15.03 21.02
N ALA A 58 21.08 -14.33 20.88
CA ALA A 58 22.35 -14.70 21.50
C ALA A 58 22.69 -13.71 22.63
N GLU A 59 21.89 -13.73 23.68
CA GLU A 59 21.94 -12.78 24.80
C GLU A 59 23.35 -12.66 25.41
N GLU A 60 24.04 -13.78 25.57
CA GLU A 60 25.41 -13.85 26.11
C GLU A 60 26.51 -13.31 25.16
N LYS A 61 26.21 -13.13 23.86
CA LYS A 61 27.20 -12.60 22.91
C LYS A 61 27.23 -11.07 22.98
N PRO A 62 28.42 -10.44 22.95
CA PRO A 62 28.51 -8.99 22.79
C PRO A 62 27.78 -8.50 21.54
N ALA A 63 27.12 -7.35 21.65
CA ALA A 63 26.57 -6.63 20.50
C ALA A 63 27.38 -5.35 20.24
N GLU A 64 27.43 -4.97 18.98
CA GLU A 64 28.08 -3.78 18.47
C GLU A 64 27.00 -2.81 17.97
N VAL A 65 27.09 -1.55 18.39
CA VAL A 65 26.37 -0.45 17.74
C VAL A 65 27.22 -0.02 16.54
N VAL A 66 26.71 -0.24 15.34
CA VAL A 66 27.41 0.11 14.10
C VAL A 66 27.08 1.53 13.66
N SER A 67 25.85 1.98 13.89
CA SER A 67 25.41 3.32 13.47
C SER A 67 24.30 3.86 14.37
N TYR A 68 24.31 5.19 14.55
CA TYR A 68 23.22 5.95 15.16
C TYR A 68 22.48 6.74 14.07
N ARG A 69 21.17 6.55 13.95
CA ARG A 69 20.33 7.17 12.92
C ARG A 69 19.30 8.11 13.53
N VAL A 70 19.08 9.24 12.85
CA VAL A 70 17.98 10.16 13.14
C VAL A 70 17.18 10.39 11.87
N ARG A 71 15.87 10.19 11.94
CA ARG A 71 14.93 10.52 10.86
C ARG A 71 14.01 11.64 11.31
N ALA A 72 14.08 12.78 10.61
CA ALA A 72 13.13 13.87 10.79
C ALA A 72 11.95 13.70 9.83
N ARG A 73 10.73 13.78 10.35
CA ARG A 73 9.49 13.76 9.57
C ARG A 73 8.79 15.09 9.79
N VAL A 74 8.48 15.77 8.69
CA VAL A 74 7.73 17.03 8.71
C VAL A 74 6.40 16.78 8.02
N ALA A 75 5.30 17.09 8.71
CA ALA A 75 3.98 17.03 8.12
C ALA A 75 3.87 18.10 7.03
N VAL A 76 3.59 17.65 5.81
CA VAL A 76 3.21 18.49 4.67
C VAL A 76 1.74 18.23 4.36
N PRO A 77 1.00 19.22 3.83
CA PRO A 77 -0.35 18.98 3.34
C PRO A 77 -0.33 17.79 2.37
N LYS A 78 -1.09 16.75 2.70
CA LYS A 78 -1.30 15.62 1.79
C LYS A 78 -2.53 15.91 0.95
N TYR A 79 -2.53 15.42 -0.28
CA TYR A 79 -3.76 15.32 -1.03
C TYR A 79 -4.71 14.38 -0.29
N GLU A 80 -5.93 14.85 -0.04
CA GLU A 80 -7.02 14.05 0.49
C GLU A 80 -7.94 13.73 -0.70
N PRO A 81 -8.01 12.45 -1.14
CA PRO A 81 -8.95 12.05 -2.18
C PRO A 81 -10.38 12.32 -1.69
N ASN A 82 -11.17 13.02 -2.50
CA ASN A 82 -12.58 13.21 -2.22
C ASN A 82 -13.34 11.96 -2.66
N ALA A 83 -14.02 11.30 -1.73
CA ALA A 83 -14.92 10.19 -2.05
C ALA A 83 -16.37 10.64 -1.99
N GLU A 84 -17.15 10.19 -2.96
CA GLU A 84 -18.60 10.17 -2.83
C GLU A 84 -18.99 9.13 -1.77
N ALA A 85 -19.71 9.58 -0.74
CA ALA A 85 -20.15 8.72 0.36
C ALA A 85 -21.51 8.07 0.04
N ASN A 86 -21.72 6.84 0.52
CA ASN A 86 -22.98 6.09 0.39
C ASN A 86 -23.47 5.96 -1.06
N VAL A 87 -22.53 5.77 -1.97
CA VAL A 87 -22.80 5.54 -3.38
C VAL A 87 -23.59 4.23 -3.52
N ALA A 88 -24.80 4.33 -4.06
CA ALA A 88 -25.62 3.17 -4.34
C ALA A 88 -25.08 2.44 -5.58
N GLU A 89 -24.98 1.13 -5.50
CA GLU A 89 -24.65 0.30 -6.64
C GLU A 89 -25.81 0.24 -7.62
N THR A 90 -25.58 0.68 -8.85
CA THR A 90 -26.59 0.71 -9.92
C THR A 90 -25.99 0.24 -11.24
N PRO A 91 -26.77 -0.36 -12.15
CA PRO A 91 -26.28 -0.65 -13.50
C PRO A 91 -25.74 0.63 -14.15
N ALA A 92 -24.63 0.50 -14.89
CA ALA A 92 -24.06 1.63 -15.60
C ALA A 92 -25.09 2.28 -16.56
N PRO A 93 -25.17 3.62 -16.59
CA PRO A 93 -26.13 4.34 -17.43
C PRO A 93 -25.79 4.18 -18.91
N GLU A 94 -26.79 3.90 -19.76
CA GLU A 94 -26.57 3.67 -21.20
C GLU A 94 -25.97 4.91 -21.89
N GLU A 95 -26.17 6.11 -21.35
CA GLU A 95 -25.54 7.35 -21.82
C GLU A 95 -24.00 7.31 -21.76
N ALA A 96 -23.43 6.47 -20.88
CA ALA A 96 -21.99 6.27 -20.80
C ALA A 96 -21.45 5.29 -21.85
N ARG A 97 -22.33 4.60 -22.58
CA ARG A 97 -21.95 3.64 -23.61
C ARG A 97 -21.63 4.37 -24.92
N LYS A 98 -20.41 4.17 -25.42
CA LYS A 98 -19.93 4.72 -26.70
C LYS A 98 -20.32 3.87 -27.91
N GLY A 99 -20.64 2.60 -27.69
CA GLY A 99 -21.03 1.65 -28.73
C GLY A 99 -20.62 0.21 -28.40
N SER A 100 -20.41 -0.59 -29.44
CA SER A 100 -19.85 -1.94 -29.37
C SER A 100 -18.78 -2.16 -30.44
N ARG A 101 -17.87 -3.10 -30.20
CA ARG A 101 -16.92 -3.59 -31.20
C ARG A 101 -16.66 -5.08 -31.02
N ASP A 102 -16.41 -5.79 -32.11
CA ASP A 102 -15.88 -7.15 -32.06
C ASP A 102 -14.46 -7.16 -31.46
N VAL A 103 -14.28 -7.92 -30.38
CA VAL A 103 -13.02 -8.05 -29.65
C VAL A 103 -12.65 -9.52 -29.53
N TRP A 104 -11.40 -9.85 -29.82
CA TRP A 104 -10.87 -11.19 -29.64
C TRP A 104 -10.24 -11.31 -28.25
N PHE A 105 -10.93 -11.99 -27.33
CA PHE A 105 -10.39 -12.36 -26.02
C PHE A 105 -9.64 -13.70 -26.04
N THR A 106 -10.05 -14.59 -26.94
CA THR A 106 -9.36 -15.84 -27.29
C THR A 106 -9.11 -15.87 -28.80
N SER A 107 -8.43 -16.89 -29.30
CA SER A 107 -8.15 -17.08 -30.74
C SER A 107 -9.33 -17.63 -31.54
N ASP A 108 -10.41 -18.06 -30.88
CA ASP A 108 -11.41 -18.92 -31.51
C ASP A 108 -12.56 -18.14 -32.16
N ALA A 109 -12.99 -17.06 -31.52
CA ALA A 109 -14.01 -16.16 -32.04
C ALA A 109 -13.88 -14.75 -31.45
N SER A 110 -14.31 -13.74 -32.20
CA SER A 110 -14.59 -12.42 -31.65
C SER A 110 -15.88 -12.44 -30.83
N THR A 111 -15.95 -11.56 -29.83
CA THR A 111 -17.15 -11.29 -29.05
C THR A 111 -17.52 -9.83 -29.21
N GLU A 112 -18.79 -9.55 -29.55
CA GLU A 112 -19.30 -8.19 -29.53
C GLU A 112 -19.22 -7.65 -28.10
N THR A 113 -18.42 -6.60 -27.91
CA THR A 113 -18.03 -6.08 -26.60
C THR A 113 -18.48 -4.64 -26.47
N ALA A 114 -19.19 -4.32 -25.38
CA ALA A 114 -19.64 -2.96 -25.11
C ALA A 114 -18.44 -2.05 -24.79
N ILE A 115 -18.41 -0.85 -25.39
CA ILE A 115 -17.39 0.16 -25.16
C ILE A 115 -17.98 1.30 -24.35
N TRP A 116 -17.36 1.65 -23.23
CA TRP A 116 -17.82 2.65 -22.28
C TRP A 116 -16.82 3.80 -22.18
N ASP A 117 -17.30 5.04 -22.02
CA ASP A 117 -16.44 6.18 -21.68
C ASP A 117 -16.24 6.22 -20.16
N ARG A 118 -14.98 6.11 -19.70
CA ARG A 118 -14.67 6.18 -18.27
C ARG A 118 -15.17 7.48 -17.64
N ASN A 119 -15.14 8.60 -18.36
CA ASN A 119 -15.40 9.92 -17.80
C ASN A 119 -16.88 10.20 -17.53
N THR A 120 -17.77 9.37 -18.07
CA THR A 120 -19.23 9.53 -17.95
C THR A 120 -19.87 8.47 -17.06
N LEU A 121 -19.10 7.49 -16.58
CA LEU A 121 -19.56 6.51 -15.61
C LEU A 121 -19.60 7.14 -14.20
N PRO A 122 -20.77 7.28 -13.57
CA PRO A 122 -20.86 7.78 -12.20
C PRO A 122 -20.31 6.76 -11.20
N ALA A 123 -19.94 7.23 -10.02
CA ALA A 123 -19.70 6.36 -8.88
C ALA A 123 -20.92 5.44 -8.65
N GLY A 124 -20.66 4.18 -8.36
CA GLY A 124 -21.67 3.14 -8.11
C GLY A 124 -22.03 2.32 -9.34
N SER A 125 -21.59 2.74 -10.53
CA SER A 125 -21.85 2.03 -11.78
C SER A 125 -21.33 0.59 -11.71
N ILE A 126 -22.19 -0.36 -12.05
CA ILE A 126 -21.89 -1.77 -12.23
C ILE A 126 -21.92 -2.09 -13.73
N LEU A 127 -20.84 -2.71 -14.21
CA LEU A 127 -20.68 -3.18 -15.57
C LEU A 127 -20.34 -4.68 -15.55
N SER A 128 -21.19 -5.51 -16.14
CA SER A 128 -20.84 -6.90 -16.42
C SER A 128 -20.03 -6.99 -17.71
N GLY A 129 -19.00 -7.84 -17.71
CA GLY A 129 -18.25 -8.17 -18.91
C GLY A 129 -19.04 -9.07 -19.87
N PRO A 130 -18.61 -9.21 -21.14
CA PRO A 130 -17.44 -8.57 -21.73
C PRO A 130 -17.66 -7.07 -22.01
N ALA A 131 -16.77 -6.23 -21.50
CA ALA A 131 -16.80 -4.78 -21.70
C ALA A 131 -15.38 -4.19 -21.78
N ILE A 132 -15.25 -3.07 -22.49
CA ILE A 132 -14.06 -2.23 -22.49
C ILE A 132 -14.45 -0.84 -22.01
N ILE A 133 -13.70 -0.31 -21.06
CA ILE A 133 -13.87 1.06 -20.55
C ILE A 133 -12.66 1.86 -21.02
N GLU A 134 -12.90 2.86 -21.85
CA GLU A 134 -11.85 3.68 -22.47
C GLU A 134 -11.69 5.00 -21.74
N GLN A 135 -10.43 5.41 -21.58
CA GLN A 135 -10.03 6.76 -21.18
C GLN A 135 -8.92 7.23 -22.13
N LEU A 136 -8.67 8.53 -22.17
CA LEU A 136 -7.61 9.13 -22.99
C LEU A 136 -6.22 8.50 -22.74
N ASP A 137 -5.92 8.10 -21.50
CA ASP A 137 -4.61 7.62 -21.05
C ASP A 137 -4.60 6.12 -20.67
N SER A 138 -5.73 5.43 -20.75
CA SER A 138 -5.86 4.05 -20.27
C SER A 138 -7.04 3.31 -20.90
N THR A 139 -7.02 1.99 -20.84
CA THR A 139 -8.11 1.13 -21.28
C THR A 139 -8.26 -0.03 -20.28
N ILE A 140 -9.44 -0.16 -19.70
CA ILE A 140 -9.76 -1.24 -18.76
C ILE A 140 -10.55 -2.30 -19.52
N ILE A 141 -10.09 -3.54 -19.45
CA ILE A 141 -10.77 -4.69 -20.01
C ILE A 141 -11.53 -5.38 -18.88
N VAL A 142 -12.84 -5.57 -19.04
CA VAL A 142 -13.70 -6.35 -18.15
C VAL A 142 -14.03 -7.66 -18.89
N PRO A 143 -13.34 -8.77 -18.60
CA PRO A 143 -13.55 -10.02 -19.31
C PRO A 143 -14.92 -10.64 -19.02
N ASP A 144 -15.27 -11.67 -19.77
CA ASP A 144 -16.44 -12.49 -19.47
C ASP A 144 -16.40 -13.08 -18.04
N ARG A 145 -17.55 -13.12 -17.36
CA ARG A 145 -17.71 -13.48 -15.94
C ARG A 145 -16.94 -12.60 -14.96
N TRP A 146 -16.68 -11.35 -15.34
CA TRP A 146 -16.22 -10.32 -14.42
C TRP A 146 -17.24 -9.20 -14.33
N ILE A 147 -17.27 -8.57 -13.17
CA ILE A 147 -18.02 -7.35 -12.90
C ILE A 147 -17.00 -6.26 -12.59
N ALA A 148 -17.18 -5.07 -13.16
CA ALA A 148 -16.53 -3.85 -12.71
C ALA A 148 -17.52 -2.99 -11.92
N ASN A 149 -17.11 -2.57 -10.73
CA ASN A 149 -17.83 -1.59 -9.92
C ASN A 149 -17.00 -0.31 -9.80
N VAL A 150 -17.65 0.85 -9.99
CA VAL A 150 -17.01 2.15 -9.76
C VAL A 150 -17.23 2.52 -8.29
N ASP A 151 -16.16 2.58 -7.50
CA ASP A 151 -16.28 2.96 -6.08
C ASP A 151 -16.42 4.49 -5.91
N GLY A 152 -16.66 4.93 -4.66
CA GLY A 152 -16.79 6.36 -4.34
C GLY A 152 -15.54 7.20 -4.61
N TYR A 153 -14.37 6.58 -4.82
CA TYR A 153 -13.12 7.24 -5.19
C TYR A 153 -12.87 7.21 -6.71
N MET A 154 -13.84 6.74 -7.50
CA MET A 154 -13.73 6.53 -8.95
C MET A 154 -12.68 5.47 -9.35
N ASN A 155 -12.36 4.55 -8.43
CA ASN A 155 -11.62 3.34 -8.77
C ASN A 155 -12.56 2.35 -9.44
N PHE A 156 -12.02 1.54 -10.35
CA PHE A 156 -12.73 0.41 -10.95
C PHE A 156 -12.30 -0.86 -10.25
N ILE A 157 -13.20 -1.44 -9.45
CA ILE A 157 -12.97 -2.68 -8.71
C ILE A 157 -13.50 -3.82 -9.56
N LEU A 158 -12.60 -4.68 -10.04
CA LEU A 158 -12.95 -5.83 -10.85
C LEU A 158 -13.03 -7.09 -9.96
N THR A 159 -14.18 -7.75 -9.98
CA THR A 159 -14.40 -9.02 -9.30
C THR A 159 -14.82 -10.08 -10.30
N ARG A 160 -14.35 -11.31 -10.10
CA ARG A 160 -14.77 -12.45 -10.91
C ARG A 160 -16.03 -13.05 -10.29
N GLU A 161 -17.05 -13.26 -11.10
CA GLU A 161 -18.22 -14.03 -10.69
C GLU A 161 -17.80 -15.49 -10.40
N ALA A 162 -18.39 -16.07 -9.36
CA ALA A 162 -18.07 -17.43 -8.90
C ALA A 162 -18.44 -18.50 -9.93
#